data_AF-A0A497US85-F1
#
_entry.id   AF-A0A497US85-F1
#
_cell.length_a   1.000
_cell.length_b   1.000
_cell.length_c   1.000
_cell.angle_alpha   90.00
_cell.angle_beta   90.00
_cell.angle_gamma   90.00
#
_symmetry.space_group_name_H-M   'P 1'
#
loop_
_entity.id
_entity.type
_entity.pdbx_description
1 polymer ?
#
loop_
_entity_poly.entity_id
_entity_poly.type
_entity_poly.pdbx_seq_one_letter_code
_entity_poly.pdbx_strand_id
1 'polypeptide(L)'
;MKNLLTILSAAFLLVACEKGKTTAAAGSEKMDSATAKSEWKPVDSAAAMKAWMEYSTPGEMQKMLAKSDGTWTGETTMWMENGAKPMMSKSEATNKMMFGGRYQMTNHKGDFMGMPFEGMSIVGYDNSKKKFVSTWIDNMGTGIMNGEGEWNASTKSVEFKGKMTDPSRPGKDCDFREVFTFVDDNTQKLEMYGPDSKTGKEYKTMEIKYTRKK
;
A
#
# COMPACT_ATOMS: atom_id res chain seq x y z
N MET A 1 24.22 80.98 -32.01
CA MET A 1 23.71 80.52 -33.32
C MET A 1 24.13 79.06 -33.51
N LYS A 2 23.13 78.16 -33.66
CA LYS A 2 23.13 76.78 -34.22
C LYS A 2 24.24 75.79 -33.75
N ASN A 3 23.93 74.77 -32.93
CA ASN A 3 23.38 73.43 -33.28
C ASN A 3 24.36 72.59 -34.15
N LEU A 4 24.66 71.29 -33.97
CA LEU A 4 23.95 70.17 -33.34
C LEU A 4 24.85 68.89 -33.39
N LEU A 5 24.72 67.99 -32.39
CA LEU A 5 24.70 66.48 -32.33
C LEU A 5 25.40 65.61 -33.41
N THR A 6 25.86 64.34 -33.26
CA THR A 6 25.75 63.14 -32.34
C THR A 6 26.71 62.06 -32.91
N ILE A 7 27.55 61.24 -32.22
CA ILE A 7 27.36 60.13 -31.24
C ILE A 7 26.57 58.92 -31.82
N LEU A 8 26.93 57.62 -31.77
CA LEU A 8 28.08 56.80 -31.31
C LEU A 8 27.97 55.34 -31.88
N SER A 9 29.12 54.67 -32.10
CA SER A 9 29.56 53.25 -31.84
C SER A 9 28.60 52.04 -32.02
N ALA A 10 28.92 50.93 -32.72
CA ALA A 10 30.03 49.92 -32.63
C ALA A 10 30.19 49.29 -31.23
N ALA A 11 30.51 48.02 -30.96
CA ALA A 11 30.66 46.71 -31.61
C ALA A 11 31.05 45.75 -30.45
N PHE A 12 30.75 44.44 -30.47
CA PHE A 12 31.43 43.40 -29.65
C PHE A 12 31.13 42.02 -30.28
N LEU A 13 32.04 41.39 -31.05
CA LEU A 13 33.29 40.64 -30.77
C LEU A 13 33.08 39.14 -30.44
N LEU A 14 33.68 38.31 -31.32
CA LEU A 14 33.92 36.86 -31.21
C LEU A 14 35.34 36.59 -30.69
N VAL A 15 35.55 35.49 -29.95
CA VAL A 15 36.86 34.86 -29.62
C VAL A 15 36.57 33.34 -29.50
N ALA A 16 37.03 32.40 -30.34
CA ALA A 16 38.36 31.88 -30.77
C ALA A 16 38.89 30.68 -29.93
N CYS A 17 39.45 29.68 -30.64
CA CYS A 17 39.89 28.35 -30.19
C CYS A 17 41.31 28.25 -29.55
N GLU A 18 41.55 27.09 -28.90
CA GLU A 18 42.73 26.18 -28.96
C GLU A 18 43.57 25.84 -27.70
N LYS A 19 43.68 24.50 -27.49
CA LYS A 19 44.81 23.64 -27.02
C LYS A 19 45.42 23.78 -25.60
N GLY A 20 45.07 22.79 -24.75
CA GLY A 20 46.01 21.72 -24.33
C GLY A 20 46.71 21.83 -22.96
N LYS A 21 46.27 21.02 -21.98
CA LYS A 21 47.12 20.08 -21.18
C LYS A 21 46.28 19.31 -20.16
N THR A 22 46.54 18.01 -20.10
CA THR A 22 45.94 16.99 -19.25
C THR A 22 46.45 17.09 -17.82
N THR A 23 45.53 17.12 -16.83
CA THR A 23 45.75 16.58 -15.48
C THR A 23 44.42 16.10 -14.92
N ALA A 24 44.41 14.84 -14.46
CA ALA A 24 43.27 14.15 -13.90
C ALA A 24 42.89 14.72 -12.51
N ALA A 25 41.60 14.90 -12.27
CA ALA A 25 40.99 14.83 -10.94
C ALA A 25 39.51 14.44 -11.09
N ALA A 26 39.09 13.52 -10.23
CA ALA A 26 37.85 12.78 -10.29
C ALA A 26 36.59 13.65 -10.12
N GLY A 27 35.51 13.23 -10.80
CA GLY A 27 34.17 13.80 -10.67
C GLY A 27 33.18 12.86 -11.33
N SER A 28 32.62 11.96 -10.52
CA SER A 28 31.79 10.81 -10.87
C SER A 28 30.58 11.13 -11.75
N GLU A 29 30.47 10.32 -12.80
CA GLU A 29 29.30 9.87 -13.54
C GLU A 29 27.93 10.34 -13.04
N LYS A 30 27.26 11.13 -13.90
CA LYS A 30 25.81 11.29 -13.92
C LYS A 30 25.19 9.91 -14.17
N MET A 31 24.62 9.33 -13.12
CA MET A 31 23.72 8.18 -13.22
C MET A 31 22.36 8.68 -13.70
N ASP A 32 22.17 8.69 -15.02
CA ASP A 32 20.86 8.89 -15.65
C ASP A 32 19.95 7.72 -15.23
N SER A 33 19.02 7.97 -14.32
CA SER A 33 17.95 7.02 -14.02
C SER A 33 16.95 7.06 -15.19
N ALA A 34 17.20 6.23 -16.20
CA ALA A 34 16.23 5.94 -17.24
C ALA A 34 15.01 5.26 -16.60
N THR A 35 13.99 6.06 -16.28
CA THR A 35 12.63 5.57 -16.11
C THR A 35 12.19 5.05 -17.48
N ALA A 36 12.21 3.73 -17.67
CA ALA A 36 11.61 3.11 -18.82
C ALA A 36 10.11 3.45 -18.82
N LYS A 37 9.72 4.48 -19.60
CA LYS A 37 8.32 4.73 -19.93
C LYS A 37 7.84 3.50 -20.68
N SER A 38 7.00 2.67 -20.04
CA SER A 38 6.30 1.62 -20.76
C SER A 38 5.47 2.29 -21.86
N GLU A 39 5.84 2.07 -23.12
CA GLU A 39 5.05 2.56 -24.25
C GLU A 39 3.63 1.99 -24.17
N TRP A 40 2.65 2.88 -24.16
CA TRP A 40 1.24 2.50 -24.24
C TRP A 40 0.98 1.90 -25.63
N LYS A 41 0.63 0.61 -25.66
CA LYS A 41 0.29 -0.09 -26.90
C LYS A 41 -1.22 -0.05 -27.12
N PRO A 42 -1.70 0.39 -28.30
CA PRO A 42 -3.11 0.32 -28.62
C PRO A 42 -3.57 -1.14 -28.64
N VAL A 43 -4.64 -1.43 -27.92
CA VAL A 43 -5.34 -2.72 -27.94
C VAL A 43 -6.51 -2.63 -28.92
N ASP A 44 -6.75 -3.72 -29.65
CA ASP A 44 -7.95 -3.85 -30.49
C ASP A 44 -9.23 -3.59 -29.65
N SER A 45 -10.19 -2.87 -30.24
CA SER A 45 -11.37 -2.39 -29.51
C SER A 45 -12.25 -3.53 -28.96
N ALA A 46 -12.37 -4.65 -29.67
CA ALA A 46 -13.13 -5.81 -29.20
C ALA A 46 -12.36 -6.55 -28.10
N ALA A 47 -11.04 -6.72 -28.26
CA ALA A 47 -10.18 -7.28 -27.22
C ALA A 47 -10.20 -6.44 -25.93
N ALA A 48 -10.17 -5.12 -26.06
CA ALA A 48 -10.26 -4.19 -24.93
C ALA A 48 -11.62 -4.31 -24.22
N MET A 49 -12.73 -4.35 -24.96
CA MET A 49 -14.06 -4.49 -24.38
C MET A 49 -14.21 -5.82 -23.61
N LYS A 50 -13.71 -6.92 -24.19
CA LYS A 50 -13.71 -8.23 -23.53
C LYS A 50 -12.90 -8.20 -22.23
N ALA A 51 -11.68 -7.65 -22.28
CA ALA A 51 -10.82 -7.52 -21.10
C ALA A 51 -11.48 -6.66 -19.99
N TRP A 52 -12.15 -5.57 -20.35
CA TRP A 52 -12.91 -4.74 -19.40
C TRP A 52 -14.09 -5.49 -18.77
N MET A 53 -14.82 -6.29 -19.55
CA MET A 53 -15.91 -7.10 -19.03
C MET A 53 -15.40 -8.17 -18.06
N GLU A 54 -14.33 -8.87 -18.40
CA GLU A 54 -13.70 -9.87 -17.52
C GLU A 54 -13.12 -9.22 -16.24
N TYR A 55 -12.42 -8.10 -16.37
CA TYR A 55 -11.87 -7.35 -15.25
C TYR A 55 -12.97 -6.90 -14.28
N SER A 56 -14.08 -6.39 -14.79
CA SER A 56 -15.14 -5.82 -13.97
C SER A 56 -16.14 -6.83 -13.42
N THR A 57 -16.12 -8.10 -13.85
CA THR A 57 -17.12 -9.10 -13.42
C THR A 57 -16.69 -9.83 -12.14
N PRO A 58 -17.46 -9.78 -11.04
CA PRO A 58 -17.16 -10.55 -9.83
C PRO A 58 -17.09 -12.07 -10.11
N GLY A 59 -16.02 -12.72 -9.64
CA GLY A 59 -15.78 -14.15 -9.78
C GLY A 59 -15.72 -14.86 -8.42
N GLU A 60 -15.02 -16.01 -8.39
CA GLU A 60 -14.95 -16.87 -7.20
C GLU A 60 -14.29 -16.19 -5.99
N MET A 61 -13.29 -15.33 -6.20
CA MET A 61 -12.62 -14.63 -5.10
C MET A 61 -13.54 -13.60 -4.44
N GLN A 62 -14.35 -12.88 -5.22
CA GLN A 62 -15.35 -11.96 -4.70
C GLN A 62 -16.49 -12.71 -4.01
N LYS A 63 -16.93 -13.88 -4.53
CA LYS A 63 -17.89 -14.75 -3.84
C LYS A 63 -17.34 -15.26 -2.49
N MET A 64 -16.05 -15.57 -2.43
CA MET A 64 -15.37 -15.97 -1.19
C MET A 64 -15.41 -14.83 -0.16
N LEU A 65 -15.09 -13.60 -0.56
CA LEU A 65 -15.25 -12.44 0.33
C LEU A 65 -16.70 -12.27 0.80
N ALA A 66 -17.67 -12.37 -0.11
CA ALA A 66 -19.09 -12.20 0.20
C ALA A 66 -19.62 -13.20 1.23
N LYS A 67 -19.05 -14.41 1.34
CA LYS A 67 -19.40 -15.37 2.42
C LYS A 67 -19.10 -14.82 3.81
N SER A 68 -18.18 -13.85 3.92
CA SER A 68 -17.79 -13.24 5.18
C SER A 68 -18.68 -12.06 5.59
N ASP A 69 -19.64 -11.65 4.75
CA ASP A 69 -20.59 -10.57 5.11
C ASP A 69 -21.33 -10.89 6.41
N GLY A 70 -21.56 -9.85 7.22
CA GLY A 70 -22.15 -9.95 8.55
C GLY A 70 -21.25 -9.40 9.65
N THR A 71 -21.64 -9.64 10.88
CA THR A 71 -20.96 -9.12 12.08
C THR A 71 -20.12 -10.21 12.75
N TRP A 72 -18.95 -9.83 13.22
CA TRP A 72 -17.94 -10.70 13.81
C TRP A 72 -17.46 -10.08 15.13
N THR A 73 -17.11 -10.94 16.08
CA THR A 73 -16.35 -10.57 17.27
C THR A 73 -14.89 -10.87 17.02
N GLY A 74 -14.01 -9.89 17.20
CA GLY A 74 -12.56 -10.05 17.16
C GLY A 74 -11.97 -10.11 18.56
N GLU A 75 -11.22 -11.16 18.86
CA GLU A 75 -10.37 -11.25 20.04
C GLU A 75 -8.94 -10.95 19.63
N THR A 76 -8.45 -9.77 20.01
CA THR A 76 -7.15 -9.24 19.58
C THR A 76 -6.10 -9.54 20.65
N THR A 77 -4.96 -10.06 20.22
CA THR A 77 -3.74 -10.19 21.02
C THR A 77 -2.65 -9.37 20.33
N MET A 78 -1.99 -8.48 21.08
CA MET A 78 -0.96 -7.59 20.55
C MET A 78 0.33 -7.67 21.35
N TRP A 79 1.46 -7.60 20.64
CA TRP A 79 2.81 -7.55 21.19
C TRP A 79 3.49 -6.24 20.78
N MET A 80 3.85 -5.41 21.75
CA MET A 80 4.55 -4.13 21.51
C MET A 80 6.05 -4.31 21.23
N GLU A 81 6.62 -5.40 21.70
CA GLU A 81 8.02 -5.78 21.49
C GLU A 81 8.11 -7.30 21.37
N ASN A 82 9.12 -7.79 20.65
CA ASN A 82 9.32 -9.22 20.49
C ASN A 82 9.59 -9.91 21.85
N GLY A 83 8.76 -10.89 22.21
CA GLY A 83 8.86 -11.62 23.47
C GLY A 83 8.22 -10.93 24.69
N ALA A 84 7.64 -9.73 24.53
CA ALA A 84 6.91 -9.07 25.60
C ALA A 84 5.60 -9.80 25.95
N LYS A 85 5.06 -9.54 27.16
CA LYS A 85 3.73 -10.02 27.54
C LYS A 85 2.68 -9.37 26.62
N PRO A 86 1.75 -10.14 26.03
CA PRO A 86 0.76 -9.57 25.15
C PRO A 86 -0.30 -8.77 25.92
N MET A 87 -0.88 -7.79 25.22
CA MET A 87 -2.10 -7.12 25.60
C MET A 87 -3.27 -7.73 24.84
N MET A 88 -4.43 -7.83 25.49
CA MET A 88 -5.64 -8.40 24.88
C MET A 88 -6.76 -7.37 24.87
N SER A 89 -7.51 -7.32 23.78
CA SER A 89 -8.73 -6.53 23.68
C SER A 89 -9.79 -7.24 22.85
N LYS A 90 -11.02 -6.71 22.87
CA LYS A 90 -12.12 -7.20 22.04
C LYS A 90 -12.58 -6.11 21.09
N SER A 91 -12.96 -6.51 19.90
CA SER A 91 -13.52 -5.65 18.87
C SER A 91 -14.74 -6.31 18.22
N GLU A 92 -15.53 -5.49 17.55
CA GLU A 92 -16.55 -5.90 16.60
C GLU A 92 -16.09 -5.51 15.20
N ALA A 93 -16.29 -6.40 14.23
CA ALA A 93 -16.09 -6.13 12.82
C ALA A 93 -17.40 -6.37 12.06
N THR A 94 -17.79 -5.47 11.17
CA THR A 94 -18.96 -5.64 10.30
C THR A 94 -18.54 -5.56 8.85
N ASN A 95 -18.69 -6.69 8.16
CA ASN A 95 -18.31 -6.87 6.76
C ASN A 95 -19.53 -6.66 5.86
N LYS A 96 -19.33 -5.94 4.75
CA LYS A 96 -20.36 -5.73 3.74
C LYS A 96 -19.76 -5.61 2.34
N MET A 97 -20.26 -6.39 1.39
CA MET A 97 -19.95 -6.19 -0.02
C MET A 97 -20.53 -4.85 -0.54
N MET A 98 -19.74 -4.15 -1.35
CA MET A 98 -20.08 -2.86 -1.97
C MET A 98 -19.84 -2.90 -3.48
N PHE A 99 -20.38 -1.89 -4.19
CA PHE A 99 -20.24 -1.72 -5.64
C PHE A 99 -20.60 -2.98 -6.46
N GLY A 100 -21.75 -3.57 -6.13
CA GLY A 100 -22.24 -4.77 -6.83
C GLY A 100 -21.35 -6.00 -6.62
N GLY A 101 -20.76 -6.15 -5.43
CA GLY A 101 -19.97 -7.33 -5.08
C GLY A 101 -18.50 -7.28 -5.50
N ARG A 102 -17.91 -6.10 -5.73
CA ARG A 102 -16.50 -5.97 -6.17
C ARG A 102 -15.51 -5.83 -5.03
N TYR A 103 -15.95 -5.19 -3.94
CA TYR A 103 -15.13 -4.91 -2.78
C TYR A 103 -15.92 -5.27 -1.52
N GLN A 104 -15.23 -5.69 -0.47
CA GLN A 104 -15.77 -5.82 0.87
C GLN A 104 -15.24 -4.67 1.71
N MET A 105 -16.14 -3.90 2.31
CA MET A 105 -15.80 -2.94 3.35
C MET A 105 -15.99 -3.61 4.70
N THR A 106 -15.03 -3.42 5.60
CA THR A 106 -15.18 -3.84 7.00
C THR A 106 -15.03 -2.64 7.91
N ASN A 107 -16.02 -2.41 8.77
CA ASN A 107 -15.92 -1.42 9.86
C ASN A 107 -15.57 -2.13 11.16
N HIS A 108 -14.59 -1.61 11.89
CA HIS A 108 -14.12 -2.10 13.17
C HIS A 108 -14.43 -1.09 14.28
N LYS A 109 -14.90 -1.60 15.42
CA LYS A 109 -15.06 -0.84 16.67
C LYS A 109 -14.54 -1.65 17.83
N GLY A 110 -13.80 -1.03 18.75
CA GLY A 110 -13.28 -1.76 19.90
C GLY A 110 -12.55 -0.89 20.89
N ASP A 111 -11.69 -1.53 21.66
CA ASP A 111 -10.77 -0.88 22.59
C ASP A 111 -9.32 -1.14 22.17
N PHE A 112 -8.51 -0.08 22.23
CA PHE A 112 -7.08 -0.14 22.05
C PHE A 112 -6.36 0.55 23.20
N MET A 113 -5.72 -0.24 24.06
CA MET A 113 -5.02 0.27 25.26
C MET A 113 -5.90 1.15 26.16
N GLY A 114 -7.19 0.82 26.33
CA GLY A 114 -8.14 1.60 27.14
C GLY A 114 -8.74 2.81 26.43
N MET A 115 -8.45 3.00 25.14
CA MET A 115 -9.02 4.07 24.32
C MET A 115 -10.01 3.50 23.28
N PRO A 116 -11.11 4.22 22.98
CA PRO A 116 -12.02 3.83 21.90
C PRO A 116 -11.28 3.75 20.55
N PHE A 117 -11.45 2.61 19.89
CA PHE A 117 -10.84 2.33 18.60
C PHE A 117 -11.90 2.26 17.50
N GLU A 118 -11.63 2.92 16.38
CA GLU A 118 -12.40 2.83 15.15
C GLU A 118 -11.46 2.63 13.96
N GLY A 119 -11.81 1.68 13.10
CA GLY A 119 -11.02 1.38 11.90
C GLY A 119 -11.90 0.92 10.75
N MET A 120 -11.37 1.01 9.53
CA MET A 120 -12.06 0.56 8.33
C MET A 120 -11.06 -0.07 7.36
N SER A 121 -11.44 -1.22 6.80
CA SER A 121 -10.75 -1.83 5.67
C SER A 121 -11.61 -1.82 4.42
N ILE A 122 -10.95 -1.75 3.26
CA ILE A 122 -11.55 -2.15 1.99
C ILE A 122 -10.65 -3.22 1.37
N VAL A 123 -11.22 -4.39 1.13
CA VAL A 123 -10.56 -5.51 0.46
C VAL A 123 -11.25 -5.79 -0.87
N GLY A 124 -10.47 -6.00 -1.92
CA GLY A 124 -10.95 -6.41 -3.23
C GLY A 124 -10.05 -7.46 -3.86
N TYR A 125 -10.51 -8.04 -4.96
CA TYR A 125 -9.70 -8.90 -5.82
C TYR A 125 -9.60 -8.28 -7.21
N ASP A 126 -8.39 -7.96 -7.63
CA ASP A 126 -8.08 -7.45 -8.96
C ASP A 126 -8.07 -8.62 -9.95
N ASN A 127 -9.14 -8.73 -10.75
CA ASN A 127 -9.29 -9.80 -11.73
C ASN A 127 -8.23 -9.78 -12.83
N SER A 128 -7.58 -8.64 -13.09
CA SER A 128 -6.53 -8.51 -14.10
C SER A 128 -5.19 -8.93 -13.51
N LYS A 129 -4.83 -8.39 -12.34
CA LYS A 129 -3.57 -8.71 -11.64
C LYS A 129 -3.58 -10.05 -10.92
N LYS A 130 -4.76 -10.66 -10.74
CA LYS A 130 -4.99 -11.90 -9.98
C LYS A 130 -4.54 -11.83 -8.52
N LYS A 131 -4.63 -10.64 -7.92
CA LYS A 131 -4.21 -10.37 -6.54
C LYS A 131 -5.35 -9.78 -5.72
N PHE A 132 -5.38 -10.11 -4.44
CA PHE A 132 -6.11 -9.32 -3.47
C PHE A 132 -5.41 -7.98 -3.25
N VAL A 133 -6.21 -6.95 -3.04
CA VAL A 133 -5.77 -5.61 -2.65
C VAL A 133 -6.49 -5.23 -1.37
N SER A 134 -5.78 -4.60 -0.45
CA SER A 134 -6.29 -4.17 0.84
C SER A 134 -5.84 -2.73 1.11
N THR A 135 -6.73 -1.95 1.71
CA THR A 135 -6.41 -0.66 2.32
C THR A 135 -7.02 -0.57 3.71
N TRP A 136 -6.34 0.15 4.60
CA TRP A 136 -6.73 0.32 5.99
C TRP A 136 -6.55 1.78 6.45
N ILE A 137 -7.52 2.25 7.23
CA ILE A 137 -7.47 3.52 7.97
C ILE A 137 -8.05 3.32 9.38
N ASP A 138 -7.60 4.10 10.36
CA ASP A 138 -8.11 4.09 11.73
C ASP A 138 -7.95 5.44 12.43
N ASN A 139 -8.44 5.53 13.67
CA ASN A 139 -8.35 6.71 14.52
C ASN A 139 -7.06 6.79 15.36
N MET A 140 -6.08 5.93 15.13
CA MET A 140 -4.78 5.90 15.81
C MET A 140 -3.67 6.57 15.01
N GLY A 141 -3.93 6.91 13.74
CA GLY A 141 -3.01 7.64 12.87
C GLY A 141 -3.70 8.34 11.71
N THR A 142 -2.91 9.00 10.86
CA THR A 142 -3.40 9.69 9.65
C THR A 142 -2.84 9.09 8.36
N GLY A 143 -2.00 8.06 8.47
CA GLY A 143 -1.49 7.31 7.33
C GLY A 143 -2.50 6.31 6.79
N ILE A 144 -2.38 5.97 5.51
CA ILE A 144 -3.18 4.93 4.87
C ILE A 144 -2.28 3.74 4.63
N MET A 145 -2.65 2.57 5.15
CA MET A 145 -1.94 1.33 4.84
C MET A 145 -2.48 0.75 3.55
N ASN A 146 -1.59 0.20 2.72
CA ASN A 146 -1.98 -0.49 1.49
C ASN A 146 -1.15 -1.74 1.32
N GLY A 147 -1.80 -2.84 0.95
CA GLY A 147 -1.14 -4.12 0.71
C GLY A 147 -1.78 -4.89 -0.43
N GLU A 148 -1.00 -5.80 -1.01
CA GLU A 148 -1.46 -6.77 -1.99
C GLU A 148 -1.03 -8.18 -1.61
N GLY A 149 -1.83 -9.17 -2.00
CA GLY A 149 -1.58 -10.57 -1.64
C GLY A 149 -2.17 -11.54 -2.64
N GLU A 150 -1.65 -12.76 -2.65
CA GLU A 150 -2.14 -13.84 -3.49
C GLU A 150 -2.91 -14.87 -2.65
N TRP A 151 -3.91 -15.50 -3.28
CA TRP A 151 -4.65 -16.60 -2.65
C TRP A 151 -3.78 -17.84 -2.54
N ASN A 152 -3.64 -18.39 -1.34
CA ASN A 152 -3.08 -19.70 -1.11
C ASN A 152 -4.20 -20.69 -0.78
N ALA A 153 -4.53 -21.56 -1.74
CA ALA A 153 -5.58 -22.56 -1.58
C ALA A 153 -5.23 -23.65 -0.54
N SER A 154 -3.95 -23.97 -0.35
CA SER A 154 -3.52 -25.04 0.58
C SER A 154 -3.74 -24.65 2.04
N THR A 155 -3.53 -23.39 2.36
CA THR A 155 -3.69 -22.82 3.71
C THR A 155 -5.00 -22.05 3.87
N LYS A 156 -5.79 -21.90 2.80
CA LYS A 156 -6.99 -21.05 2.74
C LYS A 156 -6.72 -19.65 3.27
N SER A 157 -5.63 -19.04 2.81
CA SER A 157 -5.18 -17.76 3.33
C SER A 157 -4.75 -16.80 2.21
N VAL A 158 -4.72 -15.51 2.56
CA VAL A 158 -4.09 -14.45 1.78
C VAL A 158 -2.95 -13.87 2.61
N GLU A 159 -1.76 -13.80 2.03
CA GLU A 159 -0.64 -13.08 2.63
C GLU A 159 -0.52 -11.70 1.96
N PHE A 160 -0.94 -10.64 2.66
CA PHE A 160 -0.77 -9.27 2.21
C PHE A 160 0.61 -8.77 2.59
N LYS A 161 1.29 -8.12 1.64
CA LYS A 161 2.52 -7.36 1.85
C LYS A 161 2.31 -5.94 1.39
N GLY A 162 2.84 -5.00 2.15
CA GLY A 162 2.60 -3.60 1.90
C GLY A 162 3.49 -2.68 2.70
N LYS A 163 3.15 -1.39 2.61
CA LYS A 163 3.81 -0.33 3.37
C LYS A 163 2.79 0.41 4.22
N MET A 164 3.24 0.85 5.38
CA MET A 164 2.53 1.79 6.25
C MET A 164 3.48 2.87 6.72
N THR A 165 2.92 4.04 7.04
CA THR A 165 3.71 5.13 7.61
C THR A 165 4.31 4.71 8.94
N ASP A 166 5.59 5.01 9.14
CA ASP A 166 6.26 4.77 10.41
C ASP A 166 6.28 6.07 11.25
N PRO A 167 5.42 6.21 12.26
CA PRO A 167 5.34 7.43 13.05
C PRO A 167 6.61 7.68 13.88
N SER A 168 7.47 6.67 14.09
CA SER A 168 8.74 6.83 14.80
C SER A 168 9.86 7.40 13.91
N ARG A 169 9.68 7.38 12.59
CA ARG A 169 10.66 7.86 11.60
C ARG A 169 9.99 8.82 10.62
N PRO A 170 9.99 10.14 10.91
CA PRO A 170 9.30 11.14 10.10
C PRO A 170 9.61 11.05 8.60
N GLY A 171 8.56 10.99 7.77
CA GLY A 171 8.65 10.90 6.32
C GLY A 171 9.14 9.55 5.78
N LYS A 172 9.13 8.50 6.61
CA LYS A 172 9.48 7.14 6.21
C LYS A 172 8.30 6.19 6.39
N ASP A 173 8.31 5.16 5.55
CA ASP A 173 7.43 4.01 5.68
C ASP A 173 8.19 2.82 6.27
N CYS A 174 7.44 1.89 6.84
CA CYS A 174 7.89 0.53 7.13
C CYS A 174 7.08 -0.49 6.34
N ASP A 175 7.71 -1.64 6.09
CA ASP A 175 7.02 -2.78 5.50
C ASP A 175 6.18 -3.48 6.56
N PHE A 176 5.03 -4.00 6.15
CA PHE A 176 4.21 -4.88 6.97
C PHE A 176 3.85 -6.13 6.18
N ARG A 177 3.51 -7.19 6.92
CA ARG A 177 2.95 -8.42 6.37
C ARG A 177 1.75 -8.85 7.20
N GLU A 178 0.66 -9.21 6.53
CA GLU A 178 -0.54 -9.76 7.16
C GLU A 178 -0.85 -11.13 6.56
N VAL A 179 -1.25 -12.07 7.40
CA VAL A 179 -1.76 -13.37 6.96
C VAL A 179 -3.20 -13.49 7.42
N PHE A 180 -4.14 -13.45 6.47
CA PHE A 180 -5.55 -13.61 6.73
C PHE A 180 -6.00 -15.02 6.33
N THR A 181 -6.49 -15.80 7.29
CA THR A 181 -6.83 -17.22 7.13
C THR A 181 -8.32 -17.45 7.35
N PHE A 182 -8.96 -18.11 6.40
CA PHE A 182 -10.34 -18.56 6.47
C PHE A 182 -10.38 -19.98 7.03
N VAL A 183 -10.53 -20.10 8.35
CA VAL A 183 -10.49 -21.40 9.06
C VAL A 183 -11.74 -22.21 8.72
N ASP A 184 -12.91 -21.60 8.90
CA ASP A 184 -14.22 -22.13 8.54
C ASP A 184 -15.22 -20.97 8.30
N ASP A 185 -16.49 -21.27 8.06
CA ASP A 185 -17.52 -20.27 7.73
C ASP A 185 -17.81 -19.27 8.87
N ASN A 186 -17.40 -19.59 10.10
CA ASN A 186 -17.66 -18.83 11.31
C ASN A 186 -16.40 -18.45 12.10
N THR A 187 -15.21 -18.84 11.61
CA THR A 187 -13.93 -18.57 12.25
C THR A 187 -12.92 -18.07 11.22
N GLN A 188 -12.29 -16.92 11.52
CA GLN A 188 -11.20 -16.37 10.71
C GLN A 188 -10.06 -15.94 11.63
N LYS A 189 -8.85 -15.87 11.07
CA LYS A 189 -7.66 -15.45 11.81
C LYS A 189 -6.85 -14.45 11.01
N LEU A 190 -6.50 -13.34 11.62
CA LEU A 190 -5.55 -12.37 11.10
C LEU A 190 -4.28 -12.42 11.93
N GLU A 191 -3.12 -12.47 11.28
CA GLU A 191 -1.82 -12.32 11.91
C GLU A 191 -1.09 -11.17 11.23
N MET A 192 -0.61 -10.19 12.00
CA MET A 192 0.18 -9.07 11.49
C MET A 192 1.61 -9.17 11.98
N TYR A 193 2.53 -8.81 11.09
CA TYR A 193 3.96 -8.79 11.30
C TYR A 193 4.54 -7.45 10.86
N GLY A 194 5.50 -6.95 11.63
CA GLY A 194 6.17 -5.68 11.38
C GLY A 194 7.57 -5.65 11.97
N PRO A 195 8.35 -4.61 11.67
CA PRO A 195 9.71 -4.49 12.17
C PRO A 195 9.72 -4.19 13.67
N ASP A 196 10.57 -4.90 14.39
CA ASP A 196 10.95 -4.56 15.76
C ASP A 196 11.66 -3.21 15.77
N SER A 197 11.20 -2.28 16.61
CA SER A 197 11.70 -0.90 16.63
C SER A 197 13.17 -0.79 17.06
N LYS A 198 13.70 -1.79 17.76
CA LYS A 198 15.08 -1.83 18.26
C LYS A 198 16.03 -2.51 17.27
N THR A 199 15.56 -3.56 16.59
CA THR A 199 16.42 -4.45 15.77
C THR A 199 16.10 -4.42 14.27
N GLY A 200 14.94 -3.90 13.89
CA GLY A 200 14.42 -3.92 12.51
C GLY A 200 13.98 -5.30 12.02
N LYS A 201 14.12 -6.36 12.83
CA LYS A 201 13.71 -7.71 12.45
C LYS A 201 12.20 -7.85 12.50
N GLU A 202 11.64 -8.58 11.55
CA GLU A 202 10.21 -8.87 11.55
C GLU A 202 9.83 -9.74 12.75
N TYR A 203 8.74 -9.40 13.43
CA TYR A 203 8.11 -10.22 14.45
C TYR A 203 6.59 -10.06 14.40
N LYS A 204 5.87 -10.97 15.06
CA LYS A 204 4.41 -10.92 15.13
C LYS A 204 3.97 -9.82 16.08
N THR A 205 3.31 -8.80 15.54
CA THR A 205 2.83 -7.64 16.30
C THR A 205 1.39 -7.83 16.74
N MET A 206 0.58 -8.57 15.98
CA MET A 206 -0.84 -8.75 16.25
C MET A 206 -1.35 -10.13 15.82
N GLU A 207 -2.31 -10.64 16.56
CA GLU A 207 -3.20 -11.72 16.15
C GLU A 207 -4.64 -11.30 16.45
N ILE A 208 -5.55 -11.56 15.53
CA ILE A 208 -6.99 -11.44 15.79
C ILE A 208 -7.66 -12.75 15.43
N LYS A 209 -8.39 -13.31 16.38
CA LYS A 209 -9.34 -14.39 16.12
C LYS A 209 -10.73 -13.79 15.94
N TYR A 210 -11.29 -13.92 14.75
CA TYR A 210 -12.66 -13.52 14.49
C TYR A 210 -13.60 -14.71 14.62
N THR A 211 -14.72 -14.50 15.30
CA THR A 211 -15.83 -15.45 15.39
C THR A 211 -17.12 -14.75 14.96
N ARG A 212 -17.88 -15.36 14.04
CA ARG A 212 -19.13 -14.78 13.54
C ARG A 212 -20.13 -14.62 14.68
N LYS A 213 -20.76 -13.45 14.77
CA LYS A 213 -21.89 -13.24 15.69
C LYS A 213 -23.11 -13.98 15.16
N LYS A 214 -23.74 -14.75 16.05
CA LYS A 214 -25.01 -15.44 15.79
C LYS A 214 -26.18 -14.48 15.92
#